data_AF-A0A8T3PHZ7-F1
#
_entry.id   AF-A0A8T3PHZ7-F1
#
_cell.length_a   1.000
_cell.length_b   1.000
_cell.length_c   1.000
_cell.angle_alpha   90.00
_cell.angle_beta   90.00
_cell.angle_gamma   90.00
#
_symmetry.space_group_name_H-M   'P 1'
#
loop_
_entity.id
_entity.type
_entity.pdbx_description
1 polymer ?
#
loop_
_entity_poly.entity_id
_entity_poly.type
_entity_poly.pdbx_seq_one_letter_code
_entity_poly.pdbx_strand_id
1 'polypeptide(L)'
;MSESARYEELVAELARTLLRNRDASDVRGGSRNRRVGISGVRHQLDVSFVDRNTSPHTLVVVECKHLRYSIKLWHVKVLKSTIDDLAQRLGADSSVKGIIVSICGAQSGAITYAKYHNIDLQLVLDGPSFRFKYADLELKAESGTAFGAGYAVAVGVALHPCKLCGLAFARNGTPEVCPSCAAAT
;
A
#
# COMPACT_ATOMS: atom_id res chain seq x y z
N MET A 1 18.50 -6.81 -6.09
CA MET A 1 17.47 -6.01 -5.39
C MET A 1 16.75 -6.91 -4.40
N SER A 2 16.63 -6.50 -3.14
CA SER A 2 15.97 -7.31 -2.10
C SER A 2 14.45 -7.38 -2.31
N GLU A 3 13.77 -8.33 -1.66
CA GLU A 3 12.30 -8.41 -1.66
C GLU A 3 11.67 -7.12 -1.13
N SER A 4 12.20 -6.56 -0.05
CA SER A 4 11.75 -5.29 0.50
C SER A 4 11.88 -4.14 -0.51
N ALA A 5 13.02 -4.03 -1.21
CA ALA A 5 13.21 -2.99 -2.21
C ALA A 5 12.27 -3.15 -3.43
N ARG A 6 11.98 -4.39 -3.85
CA ARG A 6 10.97 -4.67 -4.88
C ARG A 6 9.57 -4.24 -4.43
N TYR A 7 9.24 -4.51 -3.17
CA TYR A 7 7.95 -4.15 -2.60
C TYR A 7 7.78 -2.63 -2.49
N GLU A 8 8.82 -1.91 -2.06
CA GLU A 8 8.85 -0.44 -2.06
C GLU A 8 8.64 0.13 -3.48
N GLU A 9 9.30 -0.45 -4.49
CA GLU A 9 9.16 -0.02 -5.88
C GLU A 9 7.74 -0.24 -6.43
N LEU A 10 7.14 -1.40 -6.15
CA LEU A 10 5.74 -1.69 -6.45
C LEU A 10 4.83 -0.63 -5.83
N VAL A 11 4.95 -0.37 -4.53
CA VAL A 11 4.10 0.61 -3.82
C VAL A 11 4.30 2.02 -4.40
N ALA A 12 5.53 2.39 -4.75
CA ALA A 12 5.81 3.67 -5.39
C ALA A 12 5.10 3.78 -6.75
N GLU A 13 5.08 2.72 -7.54
CA GLU A 13 4.37 2.66 -8.82
C GLU A 13 2.85 2.70 -8.65
N LEU A 14 2.31 1.99 -7.65
CA LEU A 14 0.89 2.09 -7.30
C LEU A 14 0.52 3.51 -6.90
N ALA A 15 1.34 4.18 -6.09
CA ALA A 15 1.12 5.58 -5.72
C ALA A 15 1.17 6.51 -6.94
N ARG A 16 2.17 6.37 -7.83
CA ARG A 16 2.22 7.15 -9.09
C ARG A 16 0.98 6.94 -9.94
N THR A 17 0.50 5.69 -10.02
CA THR A 17 -0.67 5.35 -10.82
C THR A 17 -1.96 5.89 -10.22
N LEU A 18 -2.14 5.75 -8.90
CA LEU A 18 -3.28 6.28 -8.17
C LEU A 18 -3.38 7.80 -8.31
N LEU A 19 -2.25 8.50 -8.32
CA LEU A 19 -2.18 9.95 -8.26
C LEU A 19 -2.10 10.64 -9.64
N ARG A 20 -2.20 9.92 -10.77
CA ARG A 20 -2.02 10.49 -12.12
C ARG A 20 -2.90 11.71 -12.42
N ASN A 21 -4.11 11.75 -11.86
CA ASN A 21 -5.09 12.80 -12.08
C ASN A 21 -5.29 13.70 -10.84
N ARG A 22 -4.38 13.63 -9.87
CA ARG A 22 -4.39 14.42 -8.64
C ARG A 22 -3.30 15.48 -8.72
N ASP A 23 -3.49 16.64 -8.10
CA ASP A 23 -2.38 17.59 -7.88
C ASP A 23 -1.47 17.05 -6.78
N ALA A 24 -0.71 16.02 -7.14
CA ALA A 24 0.29 15.39 -6.31
C ALA A 24 1.66 15.52 -6.96
N SER A 25 2.66 15.81 -6.15
CA SER A 25 4.03 16.06 -6.61
C SER A 25 5.03 15.22 -5.80
N ASP A 26 6.27 15.15 -6.29
CA ASP A 26 7.39 14.53 -5.58
C ASP A 26 7.15 13.07 -5.16
N VAL A 27 6.51 12.25 -6.01
CA VAL A 27 6.38 10.81 -5.76
C VAL A 27 7.77 10.14 -5.84
N ARG A 28 8.36 9.86 -4.68
CA ARG A 28 9.70 9.30 -4.51
C ARG A 28 9.62 7.98 -3.77
N GLY A 29 10.58 7.11 -4.01
CA GLY A 29 10.74 5.88 -3.25
C GLY A 29 12.19 5.40 -3.22
N GLY A 30 12.45 4.42 -2.35
CA GLY A 30 13.75 3.76 -2.20
C GLY A 30 14.75 4.50 -1.32
N SER A 31 15.93 3.90 -1.15
CA SER A 31 16.96 4.25 -0.15
C SER A 31 17.50 5.70 -0.16
N ARG A 32 17.30 6.42 -1.26
CA ARG A 32 17.70 7.84 -1.42
C ARG A 32 16.60 8.82 -1.05
N ASN A 33 15.36 8.36 -0.88
CA ASN A 33 14.25 9.18 -0.44
C ASN A 33 14.42 9.49 1.04
N ARG A 34 14.99 10.65 1.34
CA ARG A 34 15.33 11.06 2.70
C ARG A 34 14.83 12.46 2.99
N ARG A 35 14.32 12.66 4.21
CA ARG A 35 13.92 13.97 4.73
C ARG A 35 14.48 14.17 6.13
N VAL A 36 14.88 15.39 6.44
CA VAL A 36 15.42 15.76 7.75
C VAL A 36 14.27 16.26 8.61
N GLY A 37 14.08 15.70 9.80
CA GLY A 37 13.09 16.17 10.78
C GLY A 37 13.62 17.32 11.63
N ILE A 38 12.79 17.81 12.56
CA ILE A 38 13.15 18.94 13.43
C ILE A 38 14.31 18.59 14.38
N SER A 39 14.40 17.31 14.77
CA SER A 39 15.49 16.75 15.57
C SER A 39 16.86 16.77 14.86
N GLY A 40 16.91 17.03 13.55
CA GLY A 40 18.10 16.90 12.72
C GLY A 40 18.36 15.47 12.20
N VAL A 41 17.56 14.49 12.64
CA VAL A 41 17.64 13.11 12.13
C VAL A 41 17.20 13.06 10.67
N ARG A 42 17.98 12.36 9.85
CA ARG A 42 17.66 12.09 8.44
C ARG A 42 16.87 10.79 8.32
N HIS A 43 15.56 10.90 8.19
CA HIS A 43 14.64 9.78 7.99
C HIS A 43 14.72 9.28 6.55
N GLN A 44 14.91 7.97 6.37
CA GLN A 44 14.62 7.31 5.11
C GLN A 44 13.11 7.05 5.03
N LEU A 45 12.50 7.39 3.89
CA LEU A 45 11.08 7.19 3.64
C LEU A 45 10.95 6.20 2.48
N ASP A 46 10.36 5.04 2.73
CA ASP A 46 10.23 3.98 1.73
C ASP A 46 9.51 4.50 0.48
N VAL A 47 8.36 5.17 0.67
CA VAL A 47 7.68 5.94 -0.36
C VAL A 47 7.14 7.24 0.24
N SER A 48 7.16 8.32 -0.53
CA SER A 48 6.54 9.60 -0.14
C SER A 48 6.04 10.39 -1.32
N PHE A 49 5.03 11.23 -1.10
CA PHE A 49 4.55 12.21 -2.07
C PHE A 49 3.91 13.40 -1.36
N VAL A 50 3.74 14.53 -2.05
CA VAL A 50 3.06 15.71 -1.52
C VAL A 50 1.72 15.86 -2.22
N ASP A 51 0.63 15.74 -1.46
CA ASP A 51 -0.73 16.02 -1.92
C ASP A 51 -1.05 17.51 -1.72
N ARG A 52 -1.27 18.23 -2.81
CA ARG A 52 -1.56 19.66 -2.81
C ARG A 52 -3.06 19.96 -2.87
N ASN A 53 -3.89 18.94 -3.03
CA ASN A 53 -5.34 19.08 -2.97
C ASN A 53 -5.88 19.29 -1.54
N THR A 54 -5.01 19.27 -0.53
CA THR A 54 -5.35 19.61 0.85
C THR A 54 -4.79 20.97 1.21
N SER A 55 -5.51 21.72 2.05
CA SER A 55 -5.00 22.92 2.72
C SER A 55 -5.01 22.66 4.23
N PRO A 56 -3.85 22.59 4.90
CA PRO A 56 -2.49 22.73 4.36
C PRO A 56 -2.08 21.55 3.44
N HIS A 57 -1.03 21.72 2.64
CA HIS A 57 -0.49 20.64 1.80
C HIS A 57 -0.06 19.45 2.67
N THR A 58 -0.30 18.22 2.21
CA THR A 58 -0.01 17.02 3.00
C THR A 58 1.18 16.28 2.44
N LEU A 59 2.26 16.17 3.21
CA LEU A 59 3.31 15.18 2.96
C LEU A 59 2.78 13.81 3.39
N VAL A 60 2.60 12.92 2.43
CA VAL A 60 2.24 11.53 2.71
C VAL A 60 3.52 10.70 2.76
N VAL A 61 3.70 9.99 3.86
CA VAL A 61 4.78 9.03 4.07
C VAL A 61 4.20 7.62 4.15
N VAL A 62 4.72 6.73 3.32
CA VAL A 62 4.26 5.34 3.24
C VAL A 62 5.43 4.44 3.63
N GLU A 63 5.28 3.74 4.75
CA GLU A 63 6.23 2.75 5.26
C GLU A 63 5.86 1.37 4.70
N CYS A 64 6.81 0.69 4.07
CA CYS A 64 6.61 -0.58 3.40
C CYS A 64 7.14 -1.72 4.28
N LYS A 65 6.25 -2.64 4.67
CA LYS A 65 6.61 -3.80 5.49
C LYS A 65 6.30 -5.10 4.76
N HIS A 66 7.30 -5.58 4.01
CA HIS A 66 7.29 -6.93 3.45
C HIS A 66 7.75 -7.94 4.50
N LEU A 67 6.83 -8.33 5.37
CA LEU A 67 7.09 -9.21 6.51
C LEU A 67 6.31 -10.51 6.36
N ARG A 68 6.83 -11.58 6.97
CA ARG A 68 6.14 -12.88 7.09
C ARG A 68 5.22 -12.97 8.32
N TYR A 69 5.03 -11.86 9.02
CA TYR A 69 4.25 -11.78 10.26
C TYR A 69 3.52 -10.45 10.35
N SER A 70 2.48 -10.43 11.18
CA SER A 70 1.62 -9.25 11.33
C SER A 70 2.38 -8.01 11.82
N ILE A 71 1.98 -6.84 11.34
CA ILE A 71 2.46 -5.54 11.83
C ILE A 71 2.30 -5.47 13.35
N LYS A 72 3.43 -5.33 14.04
CA LYS A 72 3.54 -5.13 15.48
C LYS A 72 3.35 -3.65 15.84
N LEU A 73 2.93 -3.39 17.07
CA LEU A 73 2.73 -2.04 17.59
C LEU A 73 3.95 -1.13 17.42
N TRP A 74 5.16 -1.65 17.61
CA TRP A 74 6.38 -0.86 17.51
C TRP A 74 6.62 -0.31 16.10
N HIS A 75 6.20 -1.01 15.03
CA HIS A 75 6.30 -0.47 13.67
C HIS A 75 5.49 0.82 13.53
N VAL A 76 4.27 0.84 14.07
CA VAL A 76 3.39 2.01 14.04
C VAL A 76 3.96 3.16 14.86
N LYS A 77 4.52 2.85 16.04
CA LYS A 77 5.19 3.84 16.90
C LYS A 77 6.40 4.49 16.21
N VAL A 78 7.22 3.69 15.53
CA VAL A 78 8.38 4.21 14.77
C VAL A 78 7.91 5.18 13.67
N LEU A 79 6.92 4.79 12.86
CA LEU A 79 6.38 5.69 11.85
C LEU A 79 5.78 6.95 12.47
N LYS A 80 5.07 6.84 13.60
CA LYS A 80 4.52 8.00 14.32
C LYS A 80 5.61 8.97 14.77
N SER A 81 6.72 8.49 15.32
CA SER A 81 7.85 9.34 15.69
C SER A 81 8.44 10.07 14.47
N THR A 82 8.56 9.39 13.33
CA THR A 82 8.98 10.02 12.07
C THR A 82 8.00 11.11 11.61
N ILE A 83 6.69 10.84 11.69
CA ILE A 83 5.64 11.80 11.33
C ILE A 83 5.74 13.06 12.19
N ASP A 84 5.89 12.91 13.51
CA ASP A 84 5.97 14.04 14.45
C ASP A 84 7.21 14.90 14.19
N ASP A 85 8.35 14.25 13.96
CA ASP A 85 9.61 14.93 13.71
C ASP A 85 9.58 15.70 12.37
N LEU A 86 8.94 15.14 11.34
CA LEU A 86 8.74 15.80 10.05
C LEU A 86 7.69 16.92 10.14
N ALA A 87 6.57 16.70 10.83
CA ALA A 87 5.48 17.67 10.93
C ALA A 87 5.95 18.96 11.63
N GLN A 88 6.68 18.82 12.74
CA GLN A 88 7.26 19.96 13.44
C GLN A 88 8.27 20.73 12.57
N ARG A 89 8.99 20.06 11.67
CA ARG A 89 9.94 20.69 10.76
C ARG A 89 9.28 21.51 9.65
N LEU A 90 8.12 21.05 9.17
CA LEU A 90 7.41 21.66 8.04
C LEU A 90 6.57 22.88 8.46
N GLY A 91 6.18 22.98 9.73
CA GLY A 91 5.43 24.13 10.25
C GLY A 91 3.93 24.09 9.92
N ALA A 92 3.23 25.21 10.11
CA ALA A 92 1.76 25.27 10.06
C ALA A 92 1.17 25.07 8.65
N ASP A 93 1.93 25.38 7.59
CA ASP A 93 1.46 25.32 6.20
C ASP A 93 1.58 23.92 5.58
N SER A 94 1.87 22.91 6.38
CA SER A 94 1.99 21.53 5.93
C SER A 94 1.59 20.55 7.01
N SER A 95 0.93 19.46 6.60
CA SER A 95 0.65 18.33 7.47
C SER A 95 1.41 17.09 7.01
N VAL A 96 1.52 16.08 7.88
CA VAL A 96 2.13 14.80 7.53
C VAL A 96 1.13 13.68 7.81
N LYS A 97 0.85 12.85 6.78
CA LYS A 97 0.00 11.67 6.90
C LYS A 97 0.82 10.39 6.75
N GLY A 98 0.59 9.44 7.65
CA GLY A 98 1.24 8.13 7.64
C GLY A 98 0.37 7.04 7.03
N ILE A 99 0.99 6.17 6.24
CA ILE A 99 0.42 4.91 5.78
C ILE A 99 1.45 3.80 6.04
N ILE A 100 1.03 2.67 6.58
CA ILE A 100 1.82 1.43 6.57
C ILE A 100 1.16 0.47 5.60
N VAL A 101 1.93 0.01 4.62
CA VAL A 101 1.52 -1.05 3.69
C VAL A 101 2.26 -2.34 4.01
N SER A 102 1.55 -3.46 3.97
CA SER A 102 2.11 -4.77 4.27
C SER A 102 1.37 -5.87 3.50
N ILE A 103 2.06 -6.99 3.27
CA ILE A 103 1.45 -8.23 2.72
C ILE A 103 0.77 -9.08 3.82
N CYS A 104 0.97 -8.71 5.08
CA CYS A 104 0.36 -9.33 6.25
C CYS A 104 -0.49 -8.30 7.02
N GLY A 105 -1.48 -8.80 7.77
CA GLY A 105 -2.34 -7.96 8.63
C GLY A 105 -1.59 -7.31 9.81
N ALA A 106 -2.33 -6.74 10.75
CA ALA A 106 -1.76 -6.07 11.93
C ALA A 106 -2.30 -6.66 13.24
N GLN A 107 -1.51 -6.58 14.31
CA GLN A 107 -1.98 -6.94 15.65
C GLN A 107 -3.04 -5.95 16.15
N SER A 108 -3.96 -6.40 17.00
CA SER A 108 -5.03 -5.55 17.55
C SER A 108 -4.50 -4.25 18.18
N GLY A 109 -3.43 -4.34 18.97
CA GLY A 109 -2.78 -3.15 19.55
C GLY A 109 -2.21 -2.18 18.51
N ALA A 110 -1.68 -2.69 17.39
CA ALA A 110 -1.20 -1.86 16.30
C ALA A 110 -2.35 -1.15 15.58
N ILE A 111 -3.47 -1.85 15.35
CA ILE A 111 -4.68 -1.27 14.75
C ILE A 111 -5.25 -0.16 15.63
N THR A 112 -5.41 -0.41 16.93
CA THR A 112 -5.91 0.58 17.89
C THR A 112 -5.04 1.82 17.92
N TYR A 113 -3.72 1.65 18.00
CA TYR A 113 -2.78 2.78 18.06
C TYR A 113 -2.74 3.57 16.74
N ALA A 114 -2.74 2.88 15.60
CA ALA A 114 -2.77 3.52 14.28
C ALA A 114 -4.03 4.35 14.09
N LYS A 115 -5.20 3.81 14.46
CA LYS A 115 -6.49 4.52 14.42
C LYS A 115 -6.46 5.78 15.29
N TYR A 116 -5.96 5.68 16.52
CA TYR A 116 -5.88 6.83 17.43
C TYR A 116 -5.02 7.97 16.86
N HIS A 117 -3.94 7.63 16.13
CA HIS A 117 -3.02 8.61 15.54
C HIS A 117 -3.27 8.89 14.05
N ASN A 118 -4.41 8.46 13.49
CA ASN A 118 -4.75 8.65 12.08
C ASN A 118 -3.67 8.15 11.09
N ILE A 119 -3.07 7.00 11.39
CA ILE A 119 -2.15 6.28 10.50
C ILE A 119 -2.94 5.17 9.82
N ASP A 120 -2.91 5.13 8.49
CA ASP A 120 -3.61 4.11 7.72
C ASP A 120 -2.80 2.81 7.73
N LEU A 121 -3.45 1.68 8.02
CA LEU A 121 -2.86 0.35 7.84
C LEU A 121 -3.54 -0.32 6.64
N GLN A 122 -2.76 -0.68 5.62
CA GLN A 122 -3.29 -1.25 4.38
C GLN A 122 -2.64 -2.61 4.07
N LEU A 123 -3.49 -3.56 3.69
CA LEU A 123 -3.04 -4.84 3.15
C LEU A 123 -2.84 -4.69 1.63
N VAL A 124 -1.59 -4.58 1.20
CA VAL A 124 -1.20 -4.47 -0.21
C VAL A 124 -0.39 -5.71 -0.54
N LEU A 125 -1.01 -6.71 -1.15
CA LEU A 125 -0.29 -7.90 -1.58
C LEU A 125 0.60 -7.57 -2.78
N ASP A 126 1.70 -8.29 -2.93
CA ASP A 126 2.64 -8.22 -4.05
C ASP A 126 2.32 -9.22 -5.18
N GLY A 127 1.11 -9.79 -5.13
CA GLY A 127 0.57 -10.74 -6.11
C GLY A 127 -0.53 -10.14 -7.00
N PRO A 128 -1.30 -10.98 -7.71
CA PRO A 128 -2.27 -10.54 -8.72
C PRO A 128 -3.50 -9.84 -8.14
N SER A 129 -3.67 -9.88 -6.82
CA SER A 129 -4.72 -9.16 -6.11
C SER A 129 -4.09 -8.14 -5.19
N PHE A 130 -4.39 -6.87 -5.34
CA PHE A 130 -3.96 -5.84 -4.40
C PHE A 130 -5.03 -4.76 -4.27
N ARG A 131 -4.93 -3.98 -3.20
CA ARG A 131 -5.75 -2.80 -2.98
C ARG A 131 -4.90 -1.74 -2.31
N PHE A 132 -4.74 -0.60 -2.96
CA PHE A 132 -4.07 0.57 -2.42
C PHE A 132 -5.01 1.77 -2.44
N LYS A 133 -5.12 2.47 -1.31
CA LYS A 133 -6.06 3.57 -1.12
C LYS A 133 -5.35 4.83 -0.67
N TYR A 134 -5.82 5.96 -1.15
CA TYR A 134 -5.44 7.25 -0.60
C TYR A 134 -6.55 8.27 -0.87
N ALA A 135 -6.99 8.96 0.19
CA ALA A 135 -8.15 9.84 0.16
C ALA A 135 -9.39 9.14 -0.44
N ASP A 136 -9.99 9.74 -1.46
CA ASP A 136 -11.13 9.24 -2.22
C ASP A 136 -10.75 8.29 -3.37
N LEU A 137 -9.46 8.03 -3.56
CA LEU A 137 -8.93 7.21 -4.65
C LEU A 137 -8.66 5.78 -4.18
N GLU A 138 -9.01 4.80 -5.02
CA GLU A 138 -8.71 3.38 -4.83
C GLU A 138 -8.15 2.80 -6.12
N LEU A 139 -6.99 2.13 -6.00
CA LEU A 139 -6.45 1.26 -7.04
C LEU A 139 -6.54 -0.17 -6.54
N LYS A 140 -7.19 -1.03 -7.33
CA LYS A 140 -7.34 -2.44 -6.99
C LYS A 140 -7.09 -3.33 -8.19
N ALA A 141 -6.50 -4.49 -7.93
CA ALA A 141 -6.46 -5.61 -8.85
C ALA A 141 -7.12 -6.81 -8.15
N GLU A 142 -7.86 -7.60 -8.93
CA GLU A 142 -8.47 -8.85 -8.50
C GLU A 142 -7.82 -9.99 -9.31
N SER A 143 -7.60 -11.13 -8.65
CA SER A 143 -6.95 -12.32 -9.23
C SER A 143 -7.69 -12.72 -10.51
N GLY A 144 -7.05 -12.47 -11.66
CA GLY A 144 -7.68 -12.55 -12.99
C GLY A 144 -7.08 -11.57 -14.00
N THR A 145 -6.30 -10.59 -13.54
CA THR A 145 -5.46 -9.75 -14.40
C THR A 145 -4.04 -10.32 -14.46
N ALA A 146 -3.68 -10.89 -15.61
CA ALA A 146 -2.35 -11.42 -15.83
C ALA A 146 -1.31 -10.30 -15.78
N PHE A 147 -0.49 -10.28 -14.73
CA PHE A 147 0.80 -9.58 -14.76
C PHE A 147 1.78 -10.44 -15.55
N GLY A 148 1.74 -10.31 -16.88
CA GLY A 148 2.79 -10.76 -17.77
C GLY A 148 3.89 -9.69 -17.84
N ALA A 149 5.15 -10.13 -17.78
CA ALA A 149 6.33 -9.28 -17.79
C ALA A 149 6.26 -8.18 -18.88
N GLY A 150 6.14 -6.92 -18.44
CA GLY A 150 5.98 -5.76 -19.32
C GLY A 150 4.55 -5.23 -19.32
N TYR A 151 4.26 -4.35 -18.35
CA TYR A 151 2.98 -3.67 -18.11
C TYR A 151 2.16 -3.39 -19.39
N ALA A 152 1.09 -4.17 -19.58
CA ALA A 152 -0.03 -3.86 -20.47
C ALA A 152 -1.35 -4.29 -19.82
N VAL A 153 -2.28 -3.36 -19.69
CA VAL A 153 -3.64 -3.57 -19.16
C VAL A 153 -4.56 -3.99 -20.30
N ALA A 154 -5.24 -5.15 -20.18
CA ALA A 154 -6.42 -5.46 -20.98
C ALA A 154 -7.39 -6.46 -20.30
N VAL A 155 -8.60 -5.94 -20.02
CA VAL A 155 -9.96 -6.51 -20.21
C VAL A 155 -10.31 -7.95 -19.76
N GLY A 156 -11.15 -8.02 -18.72
CA GLY A 156 -12.44 -8.74 -18.69
C GLY A 156 -12.49 -10.26 -18.91
N VAL A 157 -12.39 -11.04 -17.83
CA VAL A 157 -12.82 -12.46 -17.79
C VAL A 157 -13.86 -12.63 -16.67
N ALA A 158 -14.98 -13.30 -16.98
CA ALA A 158 -16.06 -13.56 -16.02
C ALA A 158 -15.64 -14.62 -14.98
N LEU A 159 -15.82 -14.30 -13.69
CA LEU A 159 -15.50 -15.20 -12.57
C LEU A 159 -16.77 -15.87 -12.02
N HIS A 160 -16.65 -17.12 -11.59
CA HIS A 160 -17.73 -17.90 -10.98
C HIS A 160 -17.39 -18.32 -9.54
N PRO A 161 -18.31 -18.20 -8.58
CA PRO A 161 -18.08 -18.63 -7.20
C PRO A 161 -18.16 -20.15 -7.06
N CYS A 162 -17.21 -20.74 -6.34
CA CYS A 162 -17.26 -22.14 -5.92
C CYS A 162 -18.41 -22.36 -4.93
N LYS A 163 -19.30 -23.31 -5.20
CA LYS A 163 -20.42 -23.64 -4.32
C LYS A 163 -20.00 -24.25 -2.97
N LEU A 164 -18.77 -24.77 -2.87
CA LEU A 164 -18.27 -25.43 -1.65
C LEU A 164 -17.47 -24.48 -0.74
N CYS A 165 -16.48 -23.77 -1.30
CA CYS A 165 -15.60 -22.91 -0.51
C CYS A 165 -15.80 -21.40 -0.73
N GLY A 166 -16.68 -21.01 -1.66
CA GLY A 166 -16.96 -19.60 -1.96
C GLY A 166 -15.89 -18.88 -2.78
N LEU A 167 -14.75 -19.52 -3.09
CA LEU A 167 -13.70 -18.93 -3.91
C LEU A 167 -14.21 -18.64 -5.33
N ALA A 168 -14.06 -17.40 -5.80
CA ALA A 168 -14.35 -17.01 -7.18
C ALA A 168 -13.16 -17.32 -8.09
N PHE A 169 -13.40 -18.03 -9.20
CA PHE A 169 -12.36 -18.38 -10.18
C PHE A 169 -12.92 -18.36 -11.62
N ALA A 170 -12.04 -18.14 -12.61
CA ALA A 170 -12.42 -18.10 -14.02
C ALA A 170 -12.69 -19.51 -14.54
N ARG A 171 -13.69 -19.67 -15.44
CA ARG A 171 -13.97 -20.95 -16.08
C ARG A 171 -13.40 -21.04 -17.50
N ASN A 172 -12.58 -22.04 -17.77
CA ASN A 172 -11.92 -22.39 -19.03
C ASN A 172 -12.30 -23.82 -19.49
N GLY A 173 -13.58 -24.02 -19.85
CA GLY A 173 -14.06 -25.29 -20.41
C GLY A 173 -14.35 -26.38 -19.36
N THR A 174 -14.65 -27.62 -19.79
CA THR A 174 -15.18 -28.68 -18.90
C THR A 174 -14.35 -29.97 -18.87
N PRO A 175 -14.26 -30.67 -17.72
CA PRO A 175 -14.71 -30.27 -16.38
C PRO A 175 -13.60 -29.55 -15.61
N GLU A 176 -13.96 -28.47 -14.92
CA GLU A 176 -13.03 -27.70 -14.10
C GLU A 176 -13.18 -27.98 -12.61
N VAL A 177 -12.03 -27.92 -11.96
CA VAL A 177 -11.83 -28.26 -10.56
C VAL A 177 -11.41 -27.00 -9.81
N CYS A 178 -12.13 -26.67 -8.73
CA CYS A 178 -11.81 -25.51 -7.91
C CYS A 178 -10.38 -25.62 -7.36
N PRO A 179 -9.51 -24.62 -7.55
CA PRO A 179 -8.10 -24.72 -7.18
C PRO A 179 -7.88 -24.74 -5.66
N SER A 180 -8.86 -24.33 -4.86
CA SER A 180 -8.74 -24.31 -3.40
C SER A 180 -9.23 -25.58 -2.72
N CYS A 181 -10.28 -26.23 -3.24
CA CYS A 181 -10.90 -27.37 -2.56
C CYS A 181 -11.03 -28.61 -3.43
N ALA A 182 -10.53 -28.56 -4.67
CA ALA A 182 -10.63 -29.62 -5.66
C ALA A 182 -12.06 -30.08 -5.99
N ALA A 183 -13.08 -29.28 -5.67
CA ALA A 183 -14.47 -29.58 -6.04
C ALA A 183 -14.68 -29.36 -7.54
N ALA A 184 -15.28 -30.33 -8.23
CA ALA A 184 -15.77 -30.15 -9.59
C ALA A 184 -16.94 -29.15 -9.60
N THR A 185 -16.92 -28.21 -10.55
CA THR A 185 -17.94 -27.14 -10.68
C THR A 185 -18.93 -27.30 -11.81
#